data_AF-A0A1Z4QJ33-F1
#
_entry.id   AF-A0A1Z4QJ33-F1
#
_cell.length_a   1.000
_cell.length_b   1.000
_cell.length_c   1.000
_cell.angle_alpha   90.00
_cell.angle_beta   90.00
_cell.angle_gamma   90.00
#
_symmetry.space_group_name_H-M   'P 1'
#
loop_
_entity.id
_entity.type
_entity.pdbx_description
1 polymer ?
#
loop_
_entity_poly.entity_id
_entity_poly.type
_entity_poly.pdbx_seq_one_letter_code
_entity_poly.pdbx_strand_id
1 'polypeptide(L)'
;MKLLSIGTVIGAGMVALTPLAANAASFSFTSTLNGAQEFPTPVNTTGTGTATATLTGDAGSWVFSYVVNYSGLQGTIARPFAHIHNAPAGANGGIVHDLDNANTAPIAGSTAGTITGDWRFDDLSKPLTDALAQELLNGKAYFNIHTTRFPGGEIRGQIRAVPEPATELGLLALTAWGISWQFKRHTNKQKLAS
;
A
#
# COMPACT_ATOMS: atom_id res chain seq x y z
N MET A 1 0.78 -35.85 -71.94
CA MET A 1 0.14 -34.95 -70.96
C MET A 1 0.67 -35.27 -69.57
N LYS A 2 1.50 -34.39 -68.99
CA LYS A 2 1.94 -34.46 -67.58
C LYS A 2 1.01 -33.55 -66.77
N LEU A 3 0.28 -34.12 -65.82
CA LEU A 3 -0.50 -33.36 -64.84
C LEU A 3 0.43 -32.98 -63.69
N LEU A 4 0.59 -31.67 -63.45
CA LEU A 4 1.27 -31.10 -62.29
C LEU A 4 0.20 -30.77 -61.24
N SER A 5 0.23 -31.48 -60.10
CA SER A 5 -0.62 -31.18 -58.94
C SER A 5 0.06 -30.08 -58.10
N ILE A 6 -0.61 -28.94 -57.95
CA ILE A 6 -0.19 -27.84 -57.07
C ILE A 6 -0.80 -28.08 -55.69
N GLY A 7 0.04 -28.47 -54.72
CA GLY A 7 -0.34 -28.56 -53.32
C GLY A 7 -0.32 -27.16 -52.67
N THR A 8 -1.48 -26.70 -52.20
CA THR A 8 -1.58 -25.48 -51.39
C THR A 8 -1.27 -25.83 -49.93
N VAL A 9 -0.20 -25.26 -49.37
CA VAL A 9 0.11 -25.36 -47.93
C VAL A 9 -0.56 -24.18 -47.23
N ILE A 10 -1.60 -24.45 -46.44
CA ILE A 10 -2.19 -23.47 -45.52
C ILE A 10 -1.34 -23.48 -44.24
N GLY A 11 -0.44 -22.51 -44.10
CA GLY A 11 0.31 -22.30 -42.86
C GLY A 11 -0.58 -21.63 -41.81
N ALA A 12 -1.05 -22.39 -40.83
CA ALA A 12 -1.68 -21.83 -39.64
C ALA A 12 -0.61 -21.17 -38.75
N GLY A 13 -0.49 -19.85 -38.83
CA GLY A 13 0.34 -19.07 -37.92
C GLY A 13 -0.27 -19.08 -36.52
N MET A 14 0.25 -19.90 -35.62
CA MET A 14 -0.07 -19.80 -34.20
C MET A 14 0.58 -18.54 -33.63
N VAL A 15 -0.23 -17.51 -33.39
CA VAL A 15 0.19 -16.35 -32.61
C VAL A 15 0.31 -16.81 -31.16
N ALA A 16 1.54 -16.97 -30.68
CA ALA A 16 1.81 -17.23 -29.28
C ALA A 16 1.47 -15.97 -28.46
N LEU A 17 0.30 -15.96 -27.82
CA LEU A 17 -0.04 -14.99 -26.78
C LEU A 17 0.83 -15.29 -25.56
N THR A 18 1.91 -14.52 -25.39
CA THR A 18 2.65 -14.52 -24.12
C THR A 18 1.72 -13.95 -23.04
N PRO A 19 1.41 -14.69 -21.95
CA PRO A 19 0.65 -14.12 -20.86
C PRO A 19 1.45 -12.96 -20.25
N LEU A 20 0.88 -11.77 -20.25
CA LEU A 20 1.35 -10.68 -19.40
C LEU A 20 1.15 -11.15 -17.96
N ALA A 21 2.24 -11.34 -17.22
CA ALA A 21 2.13 -11.52 -15.78
C ALA A 21 1.40 -10.29 -15.22
N ALA A 22 0.23 -10.49 -14.63
CA ALA A 22 -0.46 -9.45 -13.89
C ALA A 22 0.40 -9.11 -12.66
N ASN A 23 1.08 -7.97 -12.70
CA ASN A 23 1.76 -7.45 -11.53
C ASN A 23 0.70 -6.80 -10.63
N ALA A 24 0.36 -7.45 -9.51
CA ALA A 24 -0.46 -6.82 -8.49
C ALA A 24 0.25 -5.55 -8.00
N ALA A 25 -0.50 -4.45 -7.84
CA ALA A 25 0.08 -3.23 -7.31
C ALA A 25 0.56 -3.50 -5.87
N SER A 26 1.66 -2.87 -5.48
CA SER A 26 2.22 -2.96 -4.13
C SER A 26 2.69 -1.60 -3.69
N PHE A 27 2.22 -1.14 -2.53
CA PHE A 27 2.58 0.15 -1.94
C PHE A 27 3.03 -0.06 -0.50
N SER A 28 4.16 0.53 -0.13
CA SER A 28 4.70 0.49 1.23
C SER A 28 4.22 1.67 2.05
N PHE A 29 3.99 1.48 3.35
CA PHE A 29 3.54 2.53 4.27
C PHE A 29 4.31 2.49 5.59
N THR A 30 4.40 3.66 6.22
CA THR A 30 4.92 3.82 7.59
C THR A 30 3.98 4.70 8.42
N SER A 31 4.07 4.57 9.74
CA SER A 31 3.44 5.47 10.70
C SER A 31 4.28 5.55 11.97
N THR A 32 4.32 6.73 12.59
CA THR A 32 4.85 6.93 13.95
C THR A 32 3.68 7.35 14.83
N LEU A 33 3.44 6.63 15.92
CA LEU A 33 2.32 6.85 16.82
C LEU A 33 2.81 7.56 18.09
N ASN A 34 2.13 8.64 18.49
CA ASN A 34 2.39 9.34 19.75
C ASN A 34 1.15 10.13 20.20
N GLY A 35 1.14 10.57 21.46
CA GLY A 35 0.04 11.35 22.00
C GLY A 35 -0.08 12.76 21.42
N ALA A 36 1.00 13.32 20.85
CA ALA A 36 0.98 14.65 20.25
C ALA A 36 0.09 14.74 19.00
N GLN A 37 -0.19 13.59 18.36
CA GLN A 37 -1.06 13.50 17.19
C GLN A 37 -2.54 13.27 17.53
N GLU A 38 -2.89 13.03 18.80
CA GLU A 38 -4.29 12.92 19.23
C GLU A 38 -5.05 14.23 18.99
N PHE A 39 -6.35 14.10 18.71
CA PHE A 39 -7.22 15.22 18.36
C PHE A 39 -8.57 15.12 19.10
N PRO A 40 -9.17 16.24 19.57
CA PRO A 40 -8.78 17.64 19.37
C PRO A 40 -7.62 18.11 20.24
N THR A 41 -7.32 17.38 21.31
CA THR A 41 -6.30 17.76 22.28
C THR A 41 -5.20 16.71 22.31
N PRO A 42 -3.93 17.10 22.11
CA PRO A 42 -2.79 16.22 22.34
C PRO A 42 -2.81 15.56 23.71
N VAL A 43 -2.46 14.28 23.76
CA VAL A 43 -2.31 13.52 25.00
C VAL A 43 -0.87 13.59 25.48
N ASN A 44 -0.67 14.00 26.73
CA ASN A 44 0.64 13.92 27.37
C ASN A 44 0.84 12.50 27.93
N THR A 45 1.60 11.69 27.19
CA THR A 45 1.90 10.30 27.55
C THR A 45 3.35 9.95 27.22
N THR A 46 3.87 8.92 27.89
CA THR A 46 5.10 8.23 27.51
C THR A 46 4.89 7.19 26.41
N GLY A 47 3.63 6.92 26.06
CA GLY A 47 3.24 5.98 25.01
C GLY A 47 3.82 6.38 23.66
N THR A 48 4.34 5.40 22.94
CA THR A 48 4.87 5.57 21.59
C THR A 48 4.66 4.30 20.78
N GLY A 49 4.67 4.44 19.46
CA GLY A 49 4.65 3.30 18.55
C GLY A 49 5.18 3.61 17.17
N THR A 50 5.45 2.56 16.42
CA THR A 50 5.80 2.60 15.00
C THR A 50 4.99 1.55 14.26
N ALA A 51 4.66 1.83 13.01
CA ALA A 51 4.03 0.85 12.14
C ALA A 51 4.66 0.84 10.76
N THR A 52 4.68 -0.35 10.18
CA THR A 52 4.98 -0.61 8.77
C THR A 52 3.83 -1.39 8.18
N ALA A 53 3.47 -1.10 6.93
CA ALA A 53 2.41 -1.84 6.25
C ALA A 53 2.63 -1.89 4.74
N THR A 54 1.95 -2.82 4.08
CA THR A 54 1.93 -2.96 2.63
C THR A 54 0.48 -3.11 2.15
N LEU A 55 0.10 -2.33 1.15
CA LEU A 55 -1.14 -2.52 0.39
C LEU A 55 -0.81 -3.28 -0.88
N THR A 56 -1.38 -4.46 -1.07
CA THR A 56 -1.20 -5.28 -2.27
C THR A 56 -2.53 -5.60 -2.95
N GLY A 57 -2.52 -5.75 -4.27
CA GLY A 57 -3.69 -6.17 -5.05
C GLY A 57 -4.12 -5.15 -6.10
N ASP A 58 -5.42 -5.17 -6.40
CA ASP A 58 -6.10 -4.27 -7.32
C ASP A 58 -7.55 -4.00 -6.85
N ALA A 59 -8.28 -3.20 -7.62
CA ALA A 59 -9.67 -2.86 -7.30
C ALA A 59 -10.50 -4.15 -7.17
N GLY A 60 -11.17 -4.32 -6.02
CA GLY A 60 -11.90 -5.54 -5.71
C GLY A 60 -11.11 -6.67 -5.02
N SER A 61 -9.80 -6.50 -4.78
CA SER A 61 -8.96 -7.56 -4.18
C SER A 61 -7.92 -7.08 -3.16
N TRP A 62 -7.95 -5.80 -2.77
CA TRP A 62 -6.94 -5.20 -1.89
C TRP A 62 -6.74 -5.94 -0.56
N VAL A 63 -5.47 -6.03 -0.15
CA VAL A 63 -5.04 -6.50 1.17
C VAL A 63 -4.05 -5.51 1.75
N PHE A 64 -4.35 -4.98 2.94
CA PHE A 64 -3.46 -4.13 3.72
C PHE A 64 -2.90 -4.89 4.92
N SER A 65 -1.66 -5.36 4.80
CA SER A 65 -0.94 -6.10 5.84
C SER A 65 -0.11 -5.13 6.67
N TYR A 66 -0.23 -5.20 8.00
CA TYR A 66 0.44 -4.25 8.90
C TYR A 66 1.12 -4.93 10.09
N VAL A 67 2.15 -4.25 10.60
CA VAL A 67 2.82 -4.53 11.87
C VAL A 67 2.90 -3.23 12.64
N VAL A 68 2.34 -3.20 13.85
CA VAL A 68 2.36 -2.05 14.76
C VAL A 68 3.09 -2.45 16.03
N ASN A 69 4.21 -1.79 16.34
CA ASN A 69 4.93 -1.94 17.60
C ASN A 69 4.59 -0.76 18.51
N TYR A 70 4.34 -1.03 19.78
CA TYR A 70 4.05 0.02 20.75
C TYR A 70 4.70 -0.28 22.10
N SER A 71 4.97 0.76 22.88
CA SER A 71 5.47 0.63 24.25
C SER A 71 5.22 1.90 25.05
N GLY A 72 5.47 1.83 26.36
CA GLY A 72 5.39 2.99 27.25
C GLY A 72 3.98 3.51 27.51
N LEU A 73 2.95 2.76 27.12
CA LEU A 73 1.55 3.12 27.38
C LEU A 73 1.32 3.23 28.89
N GLN A 74 0.53 4.21 29.30
CA GLN A 74 0.27 4.50 30.71
C GLN A 74 -1.08 3.96 31.20
N GLY A 75 -1.84 3.32 30.31
CA GLY A 75 -2.94 2.42 30.64
C GLY A 75 -2.77 1.11 29.90
N THR A 76 -3.51 0.08 30.32
CA THR A 76 -3.56 -1.19 29.60
C THR A 76 -4.52 -1.10 28.40
N ILE A 77 -4.22 -1.82 27.32
CA ILE A 77 -5.18 -2.02 26.23
C ILE A 77 -6.31 -2.92 26.75
N ALA A 78 -7.55 -2.44 26.70
CA ALA A 78 -8.73 -3.31 26.83
C ALA A 78 -9.19 -3.72 25.42
N ARG A 79 -10.05 -4.72 25.24
CA ARG A 79 -10.68 -4.96 23.91
C ARG A 79 -12.05 -4.29 23.88
N PRO A 80 -12.51 -3.72 22.75
CA PRO A 80 -11.80 -3.43 21.50
C PRO A 80 -11.32 -1.97 21.41
N PHE A 81 -10.01 -1.73 21.43
CA PHE A 81 -9.48 -0.37 21.65
C PHE A 81 -8.24 -0.03 20.79
N ALA A 82 -7.94 -0.80 19.75
CA ALA A 82 -6.92 -0.42 18.77
C ALA A 82 -7.53 -0.47 17.36
N HIS A 83 -7.43 0.63 16.61
CA HIS A 83 -8.27 0.86 15.42
C HIS A 83 -7.49 1.51 14.28
N ILE A 84 -7.95 1.29 13.05
CA ILE A 84 -7.71 2.22 11.94
C ILE A 84 -8.94 3.11 11.78
N HIS A 85 -8.71 4.41 11.68
CA HIS A 85 -9.73 5.40 11.39
C HIS A 85 -9.50 6.06 10.04
N ASN A 86 -10.56 6.58 9.42
CA ASN A 86 -10.49 7.32 8.16
C ASN A 86 -10.77 8.82 8.36
N ALA A 87 -9.71 9.60 8.50
CA ALA A 87 -9.70 11.06 8.37
C ALA A 87 -8.27 11.59 8.12
N PRO A 88 -8.14 12.77 7.48
CA PRO A 88 -6.85 13.43 7.37
C PRO A 88 -6.27 13.81 8.75
N ALA A 89 -4.98 14.12 8.77
CA ALA A 89 -4.31 14.65 9.95
C ALA A 89 -5.01 15.92 10.46
N GLY A 90 -5.19 16.02 11.78
CA GLY A 90 -5.88 17.15 12.41
C GLY A 90 -7.41 17.06 12.43
N ALA A 91 -7.99 15.90 12.09
CA ALA A 91 -9.41 15.61 12.24
C ALA A 91 -9.64 14.20 12.79
N ASN A 92 -10.81 13.97 13.40
CA ASN A 92 -11.25 12.63 13.82
C ASN A 92 -12.11 11.98 12.73
N GLY A 93 -11.88 10.69 12.50
CA GLY A 93 -12.63 9.87 11.57
C GLY A 93 -13.38 8.74 12.26
N GLY A 94 -14.32 8.11 11.57
CA GLY A 94 -14.93 6.86 12.02
C GLY A 94 -13.94 5.71 12.02
N ILE A 95 -14.19 4.69 12.85
CA ILE A 95 -13.43 3.42 12.85
C ILE A 95 -13.75 2.67 11.56
N VAL A 96 -12.73 2.31 10.80
CA VAL A 96 -12.84 1.57 9.54
C VAL A 96 -12.19 0.19 9.58
N HIS A 97 -11.37 -0.11 10.59
CA HIS A 97 -10.83 -1.46 10.83
C HIS A 97 -10.51 -1.64 12.32
N ASP A 98 -10.83 -2.81 12.87
CA ASP A 98 -10.48 -3.17 14.25
C ASP A 98 -9.16 -3.95 14.24
N LEU A 99 -8.18 -3.52 15.03
CA LEU A 99 -6.88 -4.20 15.11
C LEU A 99 -6.91 -5.40 16.07
N ASP A 100 -8.04 -5.62 16.74
CA ASP A 100 -8.21 -6.59 17.82
C ASP A 100 -8.24 -8.06 17.37
N ASN A 101 -8.26 -8.34 16.06
CA ASN A 101 -8.19 -9.68 15.46
C ASN A 101 -6.86 -9.94 14.72
N ALA A 102 -5.79 -9.34 15.21
CA ALA A 102 -4.43 -9.59 14.77
C ALA A 102 -3.96 -11.02 15.09
N ASN A 103 -3.20 -11.64 14.19
CA ASN A 103 -2.67 -13.01 14.22
C ASN A 103 -1.62 -13.27 15.32
N THR A 104 -1.80 -12.73 16.52
CA THR A 104 -0.85 -12.74 17.64
C THR A 104 -1.56 -12.98 18.98
N ALA A 105 -0.78 -13.27 20.03
CA ALA A 105 -1.29 -13.47 21.38
C ALA A 105 -2.13 -12.26 21.83
N PRO A 106 -3.14 -12.44 22.71
CA PRO A 106 -3.97 -11.34 23.17
C PRO A 106 -3.12 -10.20 23.74
N ILE A 107 -3.18 -9.03 23.11
CA ILE A 107 -2.54 -7.81 23.60
C ILE A 107 -3.34 -7.13 24.73
N ALA A 108 -4.53 -7.63 25.02
CA ALA A 108 -5.35 -7.13 26.12
C ALA A 108 -4.57 -7.22 27.43
N GLY A 109 -4.60 -6.14 28.22
CA GLY A 109 -3.83 -6.03 29.46
C GLY A 109 -2.39 -5.57 29.29
N SER A 110 -1.87 -5.44 28.05
CA SER A 110 -0.49 -4.99 27.81
C SER A 110 -0.37 -3.47 27.77
N THR A 111 0.86 -2.99 28.03
CA THR A 111 1.30 -1.60 27.83
C THR A 111 2.41 -1.47 26.79
N ALA A 112 2.88 -2.61 26.27
CA ALA A 112 3.84 -2.74 25.19
C ALA A 112 3.60 -4.05 24.44
N GLY A 113 3.92 -4.08 23.15
CA GLY A 113 3.74 -5.27 22.33
C GLY A 113 3.78 -4.99 20.83
N THR A 114 3.37 -5.99 20.07
CA THR A 114 3.28 -5.95 18.62
C THR A 114 1.91 -6.45 18.18
N ILE A 115 1.28 -5.71 17.28
CA ILE A 115 0.00 -6.03 16.65
C ILE A 115 0.27 -6.32 15.18
N THR A 116 -0.14 -7.48 14.67
CA THR A 116 0.02 -7.88 13.27
C THR A 116 -1.29 -8.32 12.65
N GLY A 117 -1.68 -7.77 11.51
CA GLY A 117 -2.94 -8.17 10.89
C GLY A 117 -3.04 -7.81 9.43
N ASP A 118 -4.06 -8.37 8.81
CA ASP A 118 -4.47 -8.05 7.45
C ASP A 118 -5.84 -7.38 7.52
N TRP A 119 -6.01 -6.32 6.75
CA TRP A 119 -7.31 -5.71 6.45
C TRP A 119 -7.61 -5.96 4.98
N ARG A 120 -8.69 -6.69 4.70
CA ARG A 120 -8.92 -7.27 3.37
C ARG A 120 -10.22 -6.77 2.75
N PHE A 121 -10.25 -6.73 1.42
CA PHE A 121 -11.45 -6.36 0.67
C PHE A 121 -12.65 -7.27 1.00
N ASP A 122 -12.39 -8.54 1.33
CA ASP A 122 -13.38 -9.57 1.63
C ASP A 122 -13.73 -9.72 3.13
N ASP A 123 -13.25 -8.82 4.00
CA ASP A 123 -13.61 -8.85 5.43
C ASP A 123 -15.11 -8.58 5.65
N LEU A 124 -15.77 -9.45 6.41
CA LEU A 124 -17.23 -9.44 6.56
C LEU A 124 -17.80 -8.23 7.33
N SER A 125 -17.07 -7.71 8.33
CA SER A 125 -17.56 -6.64 9.20
C SER A 125 -17.16 -5.24 8.71
N LYS A 126 -15.92 -5.11 8.24
CA LYS A 126 -15.28 -3.85 7.88
C LYS A 126 -14.34 -4.08 6.68
N PRO A 127 -14.87 -4.30 5.48
CA PRO A 127 -14.04 -4.57 4.30
C PRO A 127 -13.17 -3.39 3.91
N LEU A 128 -11.95 -3.67 3.44
CA LEU A 128 -11.08 -2.71 2.78
C LEU A 128 -11.62 -2.40 1.38
N THR A 129 -12.66 -1.56 1.31
CA THR A 129 -13.23 -1.12 0.03
C THR A 129 -12.20 -0.35 -0.81
N ASP A 130 -12.41 -0.30 -2.12
CA ASP A 130 -11.55 0.48 -3.02
C ASP A 130 -11.43 1.95 -2.61
N ALA A 131 -12.51 2.54 -2.09
CA ALA A 131 -12.50 3.90 -1.56
C ALA A 131 -11.55 4.04 -0.35
N LEU A 132 -11.52 3.06 0.55
CA LEU A 132 -10.63 3.08 1.71
C LEU A 132 -9.17 2.80 1.32
N ALA A 133 -8.94 1.95 0.31
CA ALA A 133 -7.61 1.77 -0.29
C ALA A 133 -7.09 3.10 -0.87
N GLN A 134 -7.95 3.89 -1.53
CA GLN A 134 -7.58 5.23 -2.00
C GLN A 134 -7.32 6.21 -0.85
N GLU A 135 -8.09 6.16 0.24
CA GLU A 135 -7.83 7.02 1.40
C GLU A 135 -6.52 6.64 2.13
N LEU A 136 -6.13 5.36 2.15
CA LEU A 136 -4.79 4.93 2.59
C LEU A 136 -3.69 5.56 1.71
N LEU A 137 -3.82 5.45 0.39
CA LEU A 137 -2.87 6.04 -0.58
C LEU A 137 -2.77 7.57 -0.45
N ASN A 138 -3.90 8.24 -0.16
CA ASN A 138 -3.96 9.67 0.07
C ASN A 138 -3.46 10.09 1.47
N GLY A 139 -3.07 9.13 2.32
CA GLY A 139 -2.61 9.39 3.68
C GLY A 139 -3.68 9.95 4.60
N LYS A 140 -4.94 9.53 4.41
CA LYS A 140 -6.11 9.93 5.18
C LYS A 140 -6.65 8.84 6.10
N ALA A 141 -5.86 7.79 6.34
CA ALA A 141 -6.13 6.83 7.41
C ALA A 141 -5.05 6.88 8.49
N TYR A 142 -5.40 6.57 9.74
CA TYR A 142 -4.47 6.57 10.86
C TYR A 142 -4.71 5.39 11.80
N PHE A 143 -3.63 4.90 12.40
CA PHE A 143 -3.71 4.00 13.55
C PHE A 143 -4.00 4.81 14.81
N ASN A 144 -4.87 4.31 15.67
CA ASN A 144 -5.10 4.83 17.02
C ASN A 144 -5.12 3.67 18.02
N ILE A 145 -4.36 3.79 19.11
CA ILE A 145 -4.36 2.85 20.23
C ILE A 145 -4.91 3.58 21.45
N HIS A 146 -5.99 3.04 21.99
CA HIS A 146 -6.67 3.52 23.17
C HIS A 146 -6.33 2.60 24.36
N THR A 147 -6.35 3.16 25.55
CA THR A 147 -6.09 2.40 26.78
C THR A 147 -7.13 2.69 27.84
N THR A 148 -7.12 1.88 28.90
CA THR A 148 -7.97 2.09 30.08
C THR A 148 -7.81 3.48 30.71
N ARG A 149 -6.64 4.10 30.56
CA ARG A 149 -6.38 5.48 31.04
C ARG A 149 -6.80 6.55 30.04
N PHE A 150 -6.68 6.28 28.73
CA PHE A 150 -7.05 7.22 27.67
C PHE A 150 -8.03 6.57 26.69
N PRO A 151 -9.33 6.50 27.06
CA PRO A 151 -10.33 5.80 26.24
C PRO A 151 -10.62 6.53 24.91
N GLY A 152 -10.31 7.82 24.80
CA GLY A 152 -10.42 8.59 23.55
C GLY A 152 -9.28 8.35 22.55
N GLY A 153 -8.20 7.69 22.98
CA GLY A 153 -6.95 7.51 22.24
C GLY A 153 -5.77 7.89 23.13
N GLU A 154 -4.76 7.03 23.22
CA GLU A 154 -3.49 7.34 23.90
C GLU A 154 -2.41 7.76 22.89
N ILE A 155 -2.30 7.01 21.80
CA ILE A 155 -1.34 7.30 20.73
C ILE A 155 -1.99 7.14 19.35
N ARG A 156 -1.76 8.14 18.50
CA ARG A 156 -2.21 8.20 17.11
C ARG A 156 -1.05 8.38 16.16
N GLY A 157 -1.16 7.77 14.97
CA GLY A 157 -0.18 7.95 13.89
C GLY A 157 -0.79 7.85 12.51
N GLN A 158 -0.65 8.90 11.70
CA GLN A 158 -1.13 8.88 10.32
C GLN A 158 -0.35 7.87 9.47
N ILE A 159 -1.07 7.07 8.68
CA ILE A 159 -0.50 6.10 7.75
C ILE A 159 -0.04 6.87 6.51
N ARG A 160 1.26 6.80 6.17
CA ARG A 160 1.87 7.53 5.07
C ARG A 160 2.52 6.56 4.09
N ALA A 161 2.23 6.74 2.80
CA ALA A 161 2.91 6.01 1.76
C ALA A 161 4.41 6.34 1.78
N VAL A 162 5.24 5.31 1.66
CA VAL A 162 6.67 5.45 1.42
C VAL A 162 6.83 5.67 -0.09
N PRO A 163 7.43 6.79 -0.53
CA PRO A 163 7.73 6.97 -1.94
C PRO A 163 8.70 5.87 -2.38
N GLU A 164 8.31 5.05 -3.34
CA GLU A 164 9.26 4.14 -4.00
C GLU A 164 10.41 4.98 -4.58
N PRO A 165 11.68 4.55 -4.46
CA PRO A 165 12.78 5.30 -5.04
C PRO A 165 12.51 5.45 -6.54
N ALA A 166 12.53 6.68 -7.03
CA ALA A 166 12.18 7.07 -8.41
C ALA A 166 13.05 6.42 -9.52
N THR A 167 13.87 5.44 -9.18
CA THR A 167 14.80 4.74 -10.07
C THR A 167 14.11 3.92 -11.16
N GLU A 168 12.94 3.32 -10.94
CA GLU A 168 12.29 2.48 -11.97
C GLU A 168 11.68 3.31 -13.13
N LEU A 169 11.02 4.43 -12.84
CA LEU A 169 10.51 5.34 -13.87
C LEU A 169 11.60 6.25 -14.47
N GLY A 170 12.65 6.56 -13.70
CA GLY A 170 13.81 7.31 -14.16
C GLY A 170 14.67 6.55 -15.17
N LEU A 171 14.82 5.23 -15.01
CA LEU A 171 15.63 4.39 -15.93
C LEU A 171 14.91 4.16 -17.28
N LEU A 172 13.59 4.06 -17.28
CA LEU A 172 12.80 3.97 -18.53
C LEU A 172 12.74 5.32 -19.26
N ALA A 173 12.74 6.45 -18.55
CA ALA A 173 12.81 7.78 -19.16
C ALA A 173 14.20 8.07 -19.77
N LEU A 174 15.29 7.64 -19.14
CA LEU A 174 16.65 7.85 -19.69
C LEU A 174 16.94 6.98 -20.93
N THR A 175 16.34 5.79 -21.03
CA THR A 175 16.48 4.93 -22.22
C THR A 175 15.64 5.45 -23.40
N ALA A 176 14.44 5.98 -23.18
CA ALA A 176 13.61 6.55 -24.24
C ALA A 176 14.20 7.83 -24.89
N TRP A 177 14.84 8.69 -24.09
CA TRP A 177 15.50 9.89 -24.60
C TRP A 177 16.88 9.61 -25.22
N GLY A 178 17.61 8.62 -24.70
CA GLY A 178 18.88 8.15 -25.29
C GLY A 178 18.71 7.53 -26.68
N ILE A 179 17.66 6.72 -26.87
CA ILE A 179 17.38 6.06 -28.16
C ILE A 179 16.89 7.07 -29.21
N SER A 180 16.04 8.04 -28.84
CA SER A 180 15.56 9.07 -29.78
C SER A 180 16.68 9.96 -30.34
N TRP A 181 17.73 10.24 -29.55
CA TRP A 181 18.83 11.08 -30.01
C TRP A 181 19.81 10.36 -30.94
N GLN A 182 20.00 9.05 -30.78
CA GLN A 182 20.85 8.24 -31.66
C GLN A 182 20.25 8.06 -33.06
N PHE A 183 18.92 7.92 -33.20
CA PHE A 183 18.29 7.79 -34.53
C PHE A 183 18.30 9.09 -35.35
N LYS A 184 18.21 10.27 -34.69
CA LYS A 184 18.23 11.57 -35.39
C LYS A 184 19.61 11.89 -35.99
N ARG A 185 20.69 11.33 -35.46
CA ARG A 185 22.06 11.52 -35.98
C ARG A 185 22.39 10.65 -37.19
N HIS A 186 21.78 9.47 -37.33
CA HIS A 186 22.02 8.59 -38.48
C HIS A 186 21.29 9.03 -39.75
N THR A 187 20.09 9.60 -39.62
CA THR A 187 19.30 10.07 -40.78
C THR A 187 19.86 11.34 -41.42
N ASN A 188 20.52 12.22 -40.66
CA ASN A 188 21.12 13.44 -41.21
C ASN A 188 22.45 13.23 -41.93
N LYS A 189 23.17 12.12 -41.69
CA LYS A 189 24.44 11.83 -42.40
C LYS A 189 24.24 11.24 -43.80
N GLN A 190 23.04 10.76 -44.12
CA GLN A 190 22.71 10.18 -45.43
C GLN A 190 22.10 11.21 -46.41
N LYS A 191 21.84 12.45 -45.98
CA LYS A 191 21.29 13.54 -46.82
C LYS A 191 22.31 14.59 -47.26
N LEU A 192 23.59 14.42 -46.92
CA LEU A 192 24.68 15.35 -47.28
C LEU A 192 25.64 14.77 -48.33
N ALA A 193 25.27 13.67 -48.97
CA ALA A 193 26.00 13.08 -50.09
C ALA A 193 25.04 12.88 -51.28
N SER A 194 24.64 13.99 -51.90
CA SER A 194 24.07 14.06 -53.25
C SER A 194 24.38 15.42 -53.84
#